data_AF-A0A9X6XUF6-F1
#
_entry.id   AF-A0A9X6XUF6-F1
#
_cell.length_a   1.000
_cell.length_b   1.000
_cell.length_c   1.000
_cell.angle_alpha   90.00
_cell.angle_beta   90.00
_cell.angle_gamma   90.00
#
_symmetry.space_group_name_H-M   'P 1'
#
loop_
_entity.id
_entity.type
_entity.pdbx_description
1 polymer ?
#
loop_
_entity_poly.entity_id
_entity_poly.type
_entity_poly.pdbx_seq_one_letter_code
_entity_poly.pdbx_strand_id
1 'polypeptide(L)'
;MGLGANVIIVDPNGEYRRLVDTYGGQYIRLASGSKHKINPLDVEIVEEEEGKNFLVEKILGVVSIIEVMIGRKLNARQKKILLDATEETYKKFGITRNKESLFKEDVDDEYVSAPLFELDAGTKKMPTLSDLEGTLRQRGEDAVNLADELEPYTSGVLSLFNGETNVDLESNLIVFDTKDMEKELADLAMFITLEFIWNKIKRNYGKRLLL
;
A
#
# COMPACT_ATOMS: atom_id res chain seq x y z
N MET A 1 17.80 -14.05 25.67
CA MET A 1 17.43 -12.63 25.71
C MET A 1 17.96 -11.98 24.44
N GLY A 2 17.17 -11.96 23.36
CA GLY A 2 17.49 -11.14 22.18
C GLY A 2 17.12 -9.69 22.49
N LEU A 3 17.97 -8.74 22.11
CA LEU A 3 17.66 -7.31 22.18
C LEU A 3 16.31 -7.08 21.48
N GLY A 4 15.25 -6.77 22.22
CA GLY A 4 13.85 -6.76 21.76
C GLY A 4 13.51 -5.64 20.78
N ALA A 5 14.18 -5.61 19.63
CA ALA A 5 13.92 -4.70 18.52
C ALA A 5 13.51 -5.51 17.27
N ASN A 6 12.54 -4.98 16.52
CA ASN A 6 12.19 -5.51 15.20
C ASN A 6 13.11 -4.86 14.16
N VAL A 7 13.69 -5.69 13.30
CA VAL A 7 14.61 -5.26 12.24
C VAL A 7 13.93 -5.43 10.90
N ILE A 8 13.83 -4.34 10.14
CA ILE A 8 13.33 -4.35 8.76
C ILE A 8 14.47 -3.89 7.86
N ILE A 9 14.76 -4.65 6.80
CA ILE A 9 15.83 -4.36 5.85
C ILE A 9 15.21 -4.25 4.47
N VAL A 10 15.49 -3.17 3.73
CA VAL A 10 15.26 -3.12 2.28
C VAL A 10 16.57 -3.43 1.58
N ASP A 11 16.61 -4.54 0.86
CA ASP A 11 17.81 -5.18 0.34
C ASP A 11 17.84 -5.15 -1.19
N PRO A 12 18.38 -4.08 -1.80
CA PRO A 12 18.49 -3.98 -3.26
C PRO A 12 19.52 -4.92 -3.85
N ASN A 13 20.41 -5.51 -3.04
CA ASN A 13 21.49 -6.39 -3.53
C ASN A 13 21.22 -7.87 -3.26
N GLY A 14 20.24 -8.22 -2.43
CA GLY A 14 19.89 -9.59 -2.07
C GLY A 14 20.88 -10.27 -1.11
N GLU A 15 21.67 -9.50 -0.37
CA GLU A 15 22.75 -10.00 0.50
C GLU A 15 22.23 -10.56 1.83
N TYR A 16 21.05 -10.11 2.28
CA TYR A 16 20.52 -10.38 3.62
C TYR A 16 19.63 -11.64 3.69
N ARG A 17 19.42 -12.34 2.58
CA ARG A 17 18.67 -13.62 2.57
C ARG A 17 19.21 -14.63 3.57
N ARG A 18 20.55 -14.77 3.65
CA ARG A 18 21.20 -15.68 4.60
C ARG A 18 20.90 -15.35 6.05
N LEU A 19 20.65 -14.08 6.36
CA LEU A 19 20.31 -13.65 7.71
C LEU A 19 18.93 -14.20 8.11
N VAL A 20 17.95 -14.11 7.20
CA VAL A 20 16.60 -14.67 7.40
C VAL A 20 16.66 -16.19 7.56
N ASP A 21 17.39 -16.87 6.67
CA ASP A 21 17.54 -18.33 6.70
C ASP A 21 18.20 -18.83 8.02
N THR A 22 19.10 -18.03 8.61
CA THR A 22 19.86 -18.41 9.81
C THR A 22 19.12 -18.11 11.11
N TYR A 23 18.51 -16.93 11.22
CA TYR A 23 17.92 -16.45 12.47
C TYR A 23 16.41 -16.64 12.54
N GLY A 24 15.79 -17.12 11.46
CA GLY A 24 14.35 -17.08 11.27
C GLY A 24 13.89 -15.66 10.98
N GLY A 25 12.85 -15.53 10.16
CA GLY A 25 12.34 -14.24 9.75
C GLY A 25 11.42 -14.37 8.54
N GLN A 26 11.03 -13.23 8.00
CA GLN A 26 10.22 -13.14 6.80
C GLN A 26 11.05 -12.58 5.65
N TYR A 27 11.04 -13.27 4.51
CA TYR A 27 11.70 -12.83 3.29
C TYR A 27 10.66 -12.44 2.24
N ILE A 28 10.54 -11.15 1.99
CA ILE A 28 9.56 -10.57 1.07
C ILE A 28 10.29 -10.23 -0.23
N ARG A 29 10.23 -11.13 -1.20
CA ARG A 29 10.71 -10.85 -2.56
C ARG A 29 9.72 -9.96 -3.31
N LEU A 30 10.15 -8.78 -3.71
CA LEU A 30 9.42 -7.88 -4.58
C LEU A 30 10.07 -7.96 -5.97
N ALA A 31 9.42 -8.64 -6.91
CA ALA A 31 9.90 -8.83 -8.27
C ALA A 31 8.73 -9.21 -9.18
N SER A 32 8.85 -9.01 -10.49
CA SER A 32 7.82 -9.43 -11.44
C SER A 32 7.54 -10.95 -11.29
N GLY A 33 6.26 -11.32 -11.23
CA GLY A 33 5.82 -12.69 -10.95
C GLY A 33 5.96 -13.15 -9.49
N SER A 34 6.40 -12.28 -8.57
CA SER A 34 6.35 -12.58 -7.14
C SER A 34 4.91 -12.75 -6.67
N LYS A 35 4.73 -13.62 -5.67
CA LYS A 35 3.45 -13.75 -4.97
C LYS A 35 3.22 -12.59 -4.00
N HIS A 36 4.29 -11.96 -3.52
CA HIS A 36 4.19 -10.85 -2.57
C HIS A 36 3.78 -9.57 -3.30
N LYS A 37 2.77 -8.89 -2.74
CA LYS A 37 2.25 -7.63 -3.23
C LYS A 37 2.06 -6.66 -2.08
N ILE A 38 2.31 -5.40 -2.38
CA ILE A 38 2.02 -4.25 -1.53
C ILE A 38 1.11 -3.36 -2.37
N ASN A 39 -0.13 -3.18 -1.93
CA ASN A 39 -1.10 -2.37 -2.66
C ASN A 39 -0.89 -0.88 -2.34
N PRO A 40 -0.62 -0.02 -3.33
CA PRO A 40 -0.49 1.42 -3.11
C PRO A 40 -1.78 2.08 -2.65
N LEU A 41 -2.94 1.45 -2.87
CA LEU A 41 -4.25 1.91 -2.41
C LEU A 41 -4.67 1.28 -1.07
N ASP A 42 -3.78 0.54 -0.40
CA ASP A 42 -4.11 -0.03 0.91
C ASP A 42 -4.21 1.06 1.98
N VAL A 43 -5.29 1.02 2.77
CA VAL A 43 -5.53 1.95 3.87
C VAL A 43 -5.18 1.26 5.18
N GLU A 44 -4.19 1.80 5.88
CA GLU A 44 -3.91 1.38 7.25
C GLU A 44 -4.85 2.08 8.24
N ILE A 45 -5.33 1.32 9.21
CA ILE A 45 -6.10 1.81 10.35
C ILE A 45 -5.11 2.44 11.34
N VAL A 46 -4.76 3.70 11.14
CA VAL A 46 -3.93 4.48 12.08
C VAL A 46 -4.80 5.38 12.96
N GLU A 47 -4.29 5.79 14.12
CA GLU A 47 -4.93 6.89 14.87
C GLU A 47 -4.84 8.17 14.04
N GLU A 48 -5.96 8.89 13.93
CA GLU A 48 -5.97 10.17 13.22
C GLU A 48 -5.22 11.22 14.05
N GLU A 49 -4.26 11.89 13.43
CA GLU A 49 -3.65 13.09 14.01
C GLU A 49 -4.68 14.24 13.99
N GLU A 50 -4.64 15.13 14.99
CA GLU A 50 -5.61 16.22 15.10
C GLU A 50 -5.67 17.08 13.81
N GLY A 51 -6.86 17.19 13.23
CA GLY A 51 -7.09 17.94 11.99
C GLY A 51 -6.73 17.21 10.69
N LYS A 52 -6.34 15.94 10.74
CA LYS A 52 -6.08 15.12 9.55
C LYS A 52 -7.09 14.00 9.41
N ASN A 53 -7.45 13.68 8.17
CA ASN A 53 -8.33 12.55 7.86
C ASN A 53 -7.54 11.47 7.12
N PHE A 54 -7.63 10.23 7.60
CA PHE A 54 -6.82 9.12 7.07
C PHE A 54 -7.00 8.94 5.55
N LEU A 55 -8.24 9.04 5.05
CA LEU A 55 -8.54 8.81 3.65
C LEU A 55 -8.00 9.96 2.77
N VAL A 56 -8.07 11.19 3.26
CA VAL A 56 -7.52 12.36 2.55
C VAL A 56 -5.99 12.22 2.42
N GLU A 57 -5.30 11.89 3.50
CA GLU A 57 -3.86 11.63 3.46
C GLU A 57 -3.52 10.49 2.50
N LYS A 58 -4.30 9.40 2.54
CA LYS A 58 -4.10 8.28 1.62
C LYS A 58 -4.29 8.67 0.17
N ILE A 59 -5.35 9.41 -0.17
CA ILE A 59 -5.60 9.89 -1.54
C ILE A 59 -4.43 10.75 -2.03
N LEU A 60 -3.87 11.63 -1.18
CA LEU A 60 -2.70 12.43 -1.53
C LEU A 60 -1.44 11.58 -1.72
N GLY A 61 -1.25 10.54 -0.92
CA GLY A 61 -0.20 9.53 -1.07
C GLY A 61 -0.31 8.82 -2.41
N VAL A 62 -1.49 8.31 -2.74
CA VAL A 62 -1.76 7.64 -4.04
C VAL A 62 -1.43 8.57 -5.21
N VAL A 63 -1.86 9.84 -5.19
CA VAL A 63 -1.49 10.80 -6.24
C VAL A 63 0.02 10.94 -6.39
N SER A 64 0.75 10.97 -5.28
CA SER A 64 2.22 11.06 -5.30
C SER A 64 2.87 9.80 -5.86
N ILE A 65 2.36 8.62 -5.51
CA ILE A 65 2.80 7.34 -6.08
C ILE A 65 2.54 7.31 -7.59
N ILE A 66 1.36 7.74 -8.05
CA ILE A 66 1.03 7.78 -9.47
C ILE A 66 1.98 8.71 -10.23
N GLU A 67 2.32 9.88 -9.69
CA GLU A 67 3.33 10.77 -10.31
C GLU A 67 4.71 10.10 -10.46
N VAL A 68 5.10 9.27 -9.49
CA VAL A 68 6.34 8.47 -9.56
C VAL A 68 6.21 7.38 -10.62
N MET A 69 5.08 6.67 -10.66
CA MET A 69 4.81 5.64 -11.68
C MET A 69 4.89 6.22 -13.09
N ILE A 70 4.16 7.29 -13.39
CA ILE A 70 4.16 7.88 -14.75
C ILE A 70 5.44 8.68 -15.08
N GLY A 71 6.36 8.84 -14.13
CA GLY A 71 7.64 9.52 -14.32
C GLY A 71 7.54 11.04 -14.56
N ARG A 72 6.41 11.67 -14.23
CA ARG A 72 6.19 13.12 -14.42
C ARG A 72 5.21 13.71 -13.40
N LYS A 73 5.31 15.02 -13.20
CA LYS A 73 4.34 15.77 -12.39
C LYS A 73 3.03 15.99 -13.16
N LEU A 74 1.92 15.91 -12.44
CA LEU A 74 0.59 16.23 -12.97
C LEU A 74 0.35 17.74 -12.93
N ASN A 75 -0.29 18.26 -13.98
CA ASN A 75 -0.79 19.63 -13.92
C ASN A 75 -2.03 19.73 -13.01
N ALA A 76 -2.48 20.95 -12.70
CA ALA A 76 -3.60 21.16 -11.78
C ALA A 76 -4.90 20.46 -12.20
N ARG A 77 -5.20 20.38 -13.50
CA ARG A 77 -6.38 19.72 -14.04
C ARG A 77 -6.29 18.20 -13.89
N GLN A 78 -5.17 17.62 -14.30
CA GLN A 78 -4.90 16.19 -14.16
C GLN A 78 -4.89 15.75 -12.69
N LYS A 79 -4.27 16.56 -11.81
CA LYS A 79 -4.26 16.30 -10.38
C LYS A 79 -5.66 16.28 -9.80
N LYS A 80 -6.53 17.23 -10.18
CA LYS A 80 -7.94 17.23 -9.77
C LYS A 80 -8.67 15.98 -10.24
N ILE A 81 -8.50 15.60 -11.51
CA ILE A 81 -9.10 14.39 -12.09
C ILE A 81 -8.70 13.16 -11.28
N LEU A 82 -7.40 13.01 -10.98
CA LEU A 82 -6.89 11.87 -10.24
C LEU A 82 -7.38 11.85 -8.78
N LEU A 83 -7.43 13.01 -8.11
CA LEU A 83 -8.01 13.12 -6.76
C LEU A 83 -9.46 12.65 -6.74
N ASP A 84 -10.28 13.17 -7.66
CA ASP A 84 -11.71 12.85 -7.72
C ASP A 84 -11.93 11.37 -8.09
N ALA A 85 -11.14 10.83 -9.02
CA ALA A 85 -11.20 9.42 -9.42
C ALA A 85 -10.76 8.48 -8.29
N THR A 86 -9.73 8.84 -7.55
CA THR A 86 -9.27 8.06 -6.39
C THR A 86 -10.32 8.04 -5.29
N GLU A 87 -10.92 9.19 -4.95
CA GLU A 87 -11.99 9.26 -3.96
C GLU A 87 -13.23 8.45 -4.40
N GLU A 88 -13.61 8.52 -5.68
CA GLU A 88 -14.70 7.69 -6.22
C GLU A 88 -14.37 6.20 -6.17
N THR A 89 -13.13 5.82 -6.45
CA THR A 89 -12.68 4.42 -6.38
C THR A 89 -12.85 3.88 -4.97
N TYR A 90 -12.41 4.59 -3.93
CA TYR A 90 -12.66 4.18 -2.54
C TYR A 90 -14.16 4.09 -2.23
N LYS A 91 -14.98 5.05 -2.69
CA LYS A 91 -16.43 5.03 -2.49
C LYS A 91 -17.11 3.80 -3.11
N LYS A 92 -16.65 3.33 -4.27
CA LYS A 92 -17.15 2.09 -4.90
C LYS A 92 -16.89 0.85 -4.04
N PHE A 93 -15.88 0.88 -3.17
CA PHE A 93 -15.57 -0.16 -2.19
C PHE A 93 -16.20 0.11 -0.81
N GLY A 94 -17.09 1.11 -0.72
CA GLY A 94 -17.76 1.48 0.53
C GLY A 94 -16.82 2.11 1.56
N ILE A 95 -15.65 2.60 1.14
CA ILE A 95 -14.67 3.29 1.98
C ILE A 95 -14.89 4.79 1.87
N THR A 96 -15.04 5.44 3.02
CA THR A 96 -15.36 6.87 3.14
C THR A 96 -14.41 7.55 4.13
N ARG A 97 -14.62 8.84 4.40
CA ARG A 97 -13.81 9.59 5.38
C ARG A 97 -14.10 9.19 6.83
N ASN A 98 -15.18 8.44 7.06
CA ASN A 98 -15.47 7.85 8.35
C ASN A 98 -14.63 6.56 8.50
N LYS A 99 -13.89 6.43 9.62
CA LYS A 99 -12.95 5.32 9.85
C LYS A 99 -13.67 3.99 10.03
N GLU A 100 -14.88 4.00 10.58
CA GLU A 100 -15.73 2.81 10.75
C GLU A 100 -16.12 2.20 9.40
N SER A 101 -16.11 2.97 8.30
CA SER A 101 -16.40 2.46 6.95
C SER A 101 -15.37 1.46 6.42
N LEU A 102 -14.19 1.35 7.05
CA LEU A 102 -13.16 0.36 6.72
C LEU A 102 -13.53 -1.07 7.13
N PHE A 103 -14.52 -1.25 8.01
CA PHE A 103 -14.94 -2.55 8.51
C PHE A 103 -16.17 -3.08 7.74
N LYS A 104 -16.27 -4.40 7.61
CA LYS A 104 -17.43 -5.09 7.01
C LYS A 104 -18.65 -4.91 7.93
N GLU A 105 -19.82 -4.70 7.32
CA GLU A 105 -21.08 -4.44 8.03
C GLU A 105 -21.65 -5.69 8.71
N ASP A 106 -21.28 -6.90 8.25
CA ASP A 106 -21.85 -8.19 8.70
C ASP A 106 -21.07 -8.87 9.85
N VAL A 107 -20.47 -8.12 10.77
CA VAL A 107 -19.98 -8.71 12.01
C VAL A 107 -21.15 -8.73 12.98
N ASP A 108 -21.76 -9.90 13.17
CA ASP A 108 -22.83 -10.13 14.15
C ASP A 108 -22.53 -9.39 15.47
N ASP A 109 -23.53 -8.71 16.02
CA ASP A 109 -23.50 -7.80 17.19
C ASP A 109 -22.77 -8.36 18.44
N GLU A 110 -22.37 -9.61 18.45
CA GLU A 110 -21.65 -10.29 19.53
C GLU A 110 -20.14 -9.96 19.58
N TYR A 111 -19.55 -9.47 18.48
CA TYR A 111 -18.11 -9.13 18.40
C TYR A 111 -17.78 -7.62 18.53
N VAL A 112 -18.78 -6.77 18.79
CA VAL A 112 -18.60 -5.30 18.95
C VAL A 112 -17.84 -4.92 20.23
N SER A 113 -17.46 -5.91 21.06
CA SER A 113 -16.64 -5.70 22.26
C SER A 113 -15.15 -6.00 22.08
N ALA A 114 -14.71 -6.48 20.91
CA ALA A 114 -13.29 -6.70 20.65
C ALA A 114 -12.57 -5.35 20.47
N PRO A 115 -11.40 -5.13 21.10
CA PRO A 115 -10.62 -3.92 20.90
C PRO A 115 -10.32 -3.71 19.40
N LEU A 116 -10.29 -2.46 18.96
CA LEU A 116 -9.88 -1.96 17.63
C LEU A 116 -8.55 -2.53 17.06
N PHE A 117 -7.89 -3.44 17.78
CA PHE A 117 -6.53 -3.92 17.56
C PHE A 117 -6.43 -5.35 17.03
N GLU A 118 -7.54 -6.08 16.93
CA GLU A 118 -7.57 -7.39 16.29
C GLU A 118 -8.60 -7.32 15.18
N LEU A 119 -8.22 -7.64 13.93
CA LEU A 119 -9.02 -8.32 12.89
C LEU A 119 -8.50 -8.00 11.46
N ASP A 120 -7.65 -8.88 10.93
CA ASP A 120 -7.52 -9.03 9.47
C ASP A 120 -8.80 -9.65 8.84
N ALA A 121 -9.70 -10.22 9.65
CA ALA A 121 -10.94 -10.83 9.15
C ALA A 121 -12.11 -9.83 8.94
N GLY A 122 -12.06 -8.66 9.59
CA GLY A 122 -13.16 -7.70 9.67
C GLY A 122 -13.06 -6.51 8.72
N THR A 123 -11.96 -6.31 8.02
CA THR A 123 -11.75 -5.15 7.13
C THR A 123 -12.28 -5.41 5.72
N LYS A 124 -12.75 -4.35 5.06
CA LYS A 124 -13.17 -4.39 3.65
C LYS A 124 -11.97 -4.63 2.74
N LYS A 125 -12.24 -5.25 1.59
CA LYS A 125 -11.27 -5.35 0.51
C LYS A 125 -10.89 -3.93 0.05
N MET A 126 -9.60 -3.70 -0.15
CA MET A 126 -9.09 -2.42 -0.66
C MET A 126 -9.14 -2.37 -2.19
N PRO A 127 -9.40 -1.20 -2.79
CA PRO A 127 -9.29 -1.03 -4.23
C PRO A 127 -7.85 -1.23 -4.70
N THR A 128 -7.67 -1.57 -5.98
CA THR A 128 -6.37 -1.79 -6.63
C THR A 128 -6.09 -0.73 -7.70
N LEU A 129 -4.91 -0.75 -8.31
CA LEU A 129 -4.59 0.15 -9.43
C LEU A 129 -5.52 -0.11 -10.63
N SER A 130 -5.94 -1.35 -10.87
CA SER A 130 -6.94 -1.67 -11.90
C SER A 130 -8.30 -1.03 -11.63
N ASP A 131 -8.72 -0.95 -10.37
CA ASP A 131 -10.00 -0.32 -10.01
C ASP A 131 -9.96 1.20 -10.24
N LEU A 132 -8.81 1.81 -9.93
CA LEU A 132 -8.55 3.23 -10.20
C LEU A 132 -8.49 3.51 -11.70
N GLU A 133 -7.76 2.71 -12.47
CA GLU A 133 -7.70 2.80 -13.93
C GLU A 133 -9.10 2.69 -14.55
N GLY A 134 -9.89 1.69 -14.12
CA GLY A 134 -11.28 1.53 -14.57
C GLY A 134 -12.15 2.76 -14.25
N THR A 135 -11.95 3.39 -13.09
CA THR A 135 -12.64 4.62 -12.72
C THR A 135 -12.18 5.82 -13.55
N LEU A 136 -10.89 5.93 -13.88
CA LEU A 136 -10.36 6.97 -14.77
C LEU A 136 -10.92 6.84 -16.19
N ARG A 137 -11.01 5.62 -16.74
CA ARG A 137 -11.56 5.39 -18.09
C ARG A 137 -13.01 5.83 -18.26
N GLN A 138 -13.76 5.92 -17.16
CA GLN A 138 -15.14 6.39 -17.16
C GLN A 138 -15.26 7.94 -17.16
N ARG A 139 -14.13 8.68 -17.15
CA ARG A 139 -14.08 10.13 -16.86
C ARG A 139 -13.55 11.00 -18.00
N GLY A 140 -14.11 10.89 -19.19
CA GLY A 140 -13.77 11.79 -20.32
C GLY A 140 -12.31 11.71 -20.77
N GLU A 141 -11.94 12.51 -21.77
CA GLU A 141 -10.69 12.33 -22.53
C GLU A 141 -9.42 12.46 -21.69
N ASP A 142 -9.30 13.50 -20.84
CA ASP A 142 -8.09 13.68 -20.04
C ASP A 142 -7.85 12.58 -19.01
N ALA A 143 -8.92 11.99 -18.46
CA ALA A 143 -8.79 10.90 -17.50
C ALA A 143 -8.42 9.59 -18.20
N VAL A 144 -8.91 9.38 -19.44
CA VAL A 144 -8.51 8.26 -20.28
C VAL A 144 -7.00 8.35 -20.58
N ASN A 145 -6.47 9.53 -20.91
CA ASN A 145 -5.03 9.70 -21.10
C ASN A 145 -4.21 9.33 -19.85
N LEU A 146 -4.70 9.68 -18.65
CA LEU A 146 -4.06 9.23 -17.39
C LEU A 146 -4.19 7.73 -17.17
N ALA A 147 -5.31 7.12 -17.57
CA ALA A 147 -5.52 5.68 -17.48
C ALA A 147 -4.54 4.93 -18.40
N ASP A 148 -4.31 5.44 -19.61
CA ASP A 148 -3.35 4.85 -20.56
C ASP A 148 -1.91 4.93 -20.03
N GLU A 149 -1.54 6.03 -19.36
CA GLU A 149 -0.24 6.14 -18.67
C GLU A 149 -0.12 5.17 -17.48
N LEU A 150 -1.24 4.79 -16.85
CA LEU A 150 -1.29 3.89 -15.71
C LEU A 150 -1.35 2.40 -16.10
N GLU A 151 -1.85 2.08 -17.29
CA GLU A 151 -2.09 0.72 -17.79
C GLU A 151 -0.87 -0.24 -17.67
N PRO A 152 0.40 0.20 -17.92
CA PRO A 152 1.56 -0.67 -17.72
C PRO A 152 1.66 -1.23 -16.29
N TYR A 153 1.16 -0.50 -15.30
CA TYR A 153 1.16 -0.86 -13.88
C TYR A 153 -0.10 -1.62 -13.45
N THR A 154 -1.09 -1.81 -14.32
CA THR A 154 -2.32 -2.57 -13.98
C THR A 154 -2.34 -3.95 -14.63
N SER A 155 -1.97 -4.04 -15.91
CA SER A 155 -2.04 -5.29 -16.68
C SER A 155 -0.72 -5.71 -17.34
N GLY A 156 0.28 -4.82 -17.33
CA GLY A 156 1.58 -5.03 -17.96
C GLY A 156 2.62 -5.69 -17.05
N VAL A 157 3.87 -5.75 -17.55
CA VAL A 157 5.03 -6.29 -16.82
C VAL A 157 5.37 -5.51 -15.53
N LEU A 158 4.86 -4.28 -15.41
CA LEU A 158 5.05 -3.39 -14.26
C LEU A 158 3.94 -3.55 -13.21
N SER A 159 3.00 -4.50 -13.38
CA SER A 159 1.82 -4.67 -12.51
C SER A 159 2.10 -5.30 -11.14
N LEU A 160 3.35 -5.21 -10.65
CA LEU A 160 3.79 -5.80 -9.39
C LEU A 160 2.95 -5.33 -8.21
N PHE A 161 2.61 -4.05 -8.19
CA PHE A 161 1.85 -3.39 -7.12
C PHE A 161 0.33 -3.44 -7.34
N ASN A 162 -0.13 -4.06 -8.43
CA ASN A 162 -1.56 -4.20 -8.69
C ASN A 162 -2.11 -5.51 -8.11
N GLY A 163 -2.79 -5.40 -6.97
CA GLY A 163 -3.41 -6.52 -6.27
C GLY A 163 -3.59 -6.18 -4.79
N GLU A 164 -4.15 -7.10 -4.02
CA GLU A 164 -4.26 -6.93 -2.56
C GLU A 164 -2.89 -7.08 -1.90
N THR A 165 -2.65 -6.30 -0.84
CA THR A 165 -1.48 -6.50 0.02
C THR A 165 -1.59 -7.87 0.67
N ASN A 166 -0.51 -8.63 0.63
CA ASN A 166 -0.46 -9.96 1.24
C ASN A 166 0.85 -10.20 1.99
N VAL A 167 1.44 -9.11 2.47
CA VAL A 167 2.61 -9.10 3.33
C VAL A 167 2.26 -8.37 4.62
N ASP A 168 2.73 -8.92 5.73
CA ASP A 168 2.59 -8.34 7.06
C ASP A 168 3.97 -7.93 7.62
N LEU A 169 3.97 -7.27 8.78
CA LEU A 169 5.18 -6.91 9.52
C LEU A 169 5.23 -7.55 10.91
N GLU A 170 4.78 -8.79 11.04
CA GLU A 170 4.68 -9.47 12.34
C GLU A 170 6.00 -10.12 12.78
N SER A 171 6.89 -10.42 11.84
CA SER A 171 8.19 -11.01 12.15
C SER A 171 9.17 -10.01 12.75
N ASN A 172 10.03 -10.48 13.65
CA ASN A 172 11.08 -9.65 14.28
C ASN A 172 12.25 -9.35 13.33
N LEU A 173 12.38 -10.11 12.24
CA LEU A 173 13.35 -9.88 11.17
C LEU A 173 12.63 -9.99 9.83
N ILE A 174 12.60 -8.89 9.08
CA ILE A 174 11.93 -8.81 7.78
C ILE A 174 12.92 -8.25 6.77
N VAL A 175 13.04 -8.93 5.63
CA VAL A 175 13.89 -8.48 4.51
C VAL A 175 13.03 -8.32 3.27
N PHE A 176 12.94 -7.10 2.75
CA PHE A 176 12.36 -6.77 1.45
C PHE A 176 13.44 -6.84 0.37
N ASP A 177 13.43 -7.88 -0.45
CA ASP A 177 14.37 -8.06 -1.56
C ASP A 177 13.83 -7.41 -2.84
N THR A 178 14.58 -6.46 -3.40
CA THR A 178 14.25 -5.76 -4.65
C THR A 178 15.29 -6.00 -5.77
N LYS A 179 16.22 -6.95 -5.60
CA LYS A 179 17.38 -7.13 -6.49
C LYS A 179 17.02 -7.51 -7.94
N ASP A 180 15.91 -8.21 -8.12
CA ASP A 180 15.47 -8.75 -9.41
C ASP A 180 14.54 -7.76 -10.16
N MET A 181 14.49 -6.50 -9.71
CA MET A 181 13.73 -5.44 -10.36
C MET A 181 14.54 -4.74 -11.44
N GLU A 182 13.87 -4.34 -12.51
CA GLU A 182 14.41 -3.32 -13.40
C GLU A 182 14.57 -1.99 -12.66
N LYS A 183 15.58 -1.20 -13.04
CA LYS A 183 15.98 0.00 -12.29
C LYS A 183 14.83 0.99 -12.07
N GLU A 184 13.99 1.20 -13.08
CA GLU A 184 12.83 2.09 -13.02
C GLU A 184 11.77 1.59 -12.03
N LEU A 185 11.59 0.28 -11.92
CA LEU A 185 10.72 -0.34 -10.92
C LEU A 185 11.33 -0.34 -9.52
N ALA A 186 12.66 -0.44 -9.42
CA ALA A 186 13.34 -0.50 -8.14
C ALA A 186 13.13 0.78 -7.31
N ASP A 187 13.22 1.95 -7.95
CA ASP A 187 12.98 3.24 -7.27
C ASP A 187 11.51 3.38 -6.82
N LEU A 188 10.57 2.98 -7.68
CA LEU A 188 9.14 2.95 -7.35
C LEU A 188 8.85 1.98 -6.20
N ALA A 189 9.44 0.79 -6.26
CA ALA A 189 9.27 -0.24 -5.24
C ALA A 189 9.83 0.19 -3.90
N MET A 190 11.00 0.82 -3.90
CA MET A 190 11.58 1.40 -2.70
C MET A 190 10.63 2.43 -2.10
N PHE A 191 10.08 3.34 -2.92
CA PHE A 191 9.12 4.34 -2.46
C PHE A 191 7.87 3.71 -1.82
N ILE A 192 7.22 2.77 -2.52
CA ILE A 192 6.01 2.09 -2.03
C ILE A 192 6.31 1.25 -0.77
N THR A 193 7.46 0.57 -0.74
CA THR A 193 7.87 -0.25 0.40
C THR A 193 8.14 0.60 1.63
N LEU A 194 8.83 1.73 1.47
CA LEU A 194 9.08 2.67 2.57
C LEU A 194 7.78 3.29 3.07
N GLU A 195 6.85 3.66 2.18
CA GLU A 195 5.53 4.15 2.57
C GLU A 195 4.74 3.09 3.35
N PHE A 196 4.74 1.83 2.87
CA PHE A 196 4.10 0.71 3.55
C PHE A 196 4.67 0.48 4.95
N ILE A 197 6.01 0.41 5.05
CA ILE A 197 6.70 0.24 6.33
C ILE A 197 6.34 1.41 7.26
N TRP A 198 6.41 2.65 6.78
CA TRP A 198 6.10 3.84 7.56
C TRP A 198 4.68 3.82 8.12
N ASN A 199 3.69 3.47 7.29
CA ASN A 199 2.28 3.41 7.69
C ASN A 199 2.03 2.29 8.72
N LYS A 200 2.66 1.12 8.56
CA LYS A 200 2.57 0.04 9.55
C LYS A 200 3.25 0.38 10.87
N ILE A 201 4.37 1.12 10.84
CA ILE A 201 5.03 1.59 12.07
C ILE A 201 4.13 2.57 12.82
N LYS A 202 3.51 3.52 12.10
CA LYS A 202 2.53 4.45 12.69
C LYS A 202 1.34 3.73 13.32
N ARG A 203 0.90 2.60 12.77
CA ARG A 203 -0.16 1.77 13.38
C ARG A 203 0.29 1.14 14.70
N ASN A 204 1.52 0.64 14.76
CA ASN A 204 2.05 -0.13 15.88
C ASN A 204 2.91 0.71 16.84
N TYR A 205 2.42 1.90 17.24
CA TYR A 205 3.12 2.78 18.19
C TYR A 205 3.48 2.01 19.47
N GLY A 206 4.78 1.79 19.73
CA GLY A 206 5.27 1.15 20.95
C GLY A 206 6.30 0.03 20.77
N LYS A 207 6.47 -0.54 19.56
CA LYS A 207 7.56 -1.50 19.28
C LYS A 207 8.84 -0.75 18.90
N ARG A 208 9.98 -1.14 19.48
CA ARG A 208 11.30 -0.59 19.10
C ARG A 208 11.67 -1.14 17.72
N LEU A 209 11.81 -0.27 16.74
CA LEU A 209 12.11 -0.62 15.36
C LEU A 209 13.47 -0.06 14.92
N LEU A 210 14.19 -0.87 14.16
CA LEU A 210 15.38 -0.48 13.42
C LEU A 210 15.08 -0.67 11.93
N LEU A 211 15.26 0.43 11.18
CA LEU A 211 15.17 0.52 9.72
C LEU A 211 16.57 0.64 9.14
#